data_AF-A0A329S4K7-F1
#
_entry.id   AF-A0A329S4K7-F1
#
_cell.length_a   1.000
_cell.length_b   1.000
_cell.length_c   1.000
_cell.angle_alpha   90.00
_cell.angle_beta   90.00
_cell.angle_gamma   90.00
#
_symmetry.space_group_name_H-M   'P 1'
#
loop_
_entity.id
_entity.type
_entity.pdbx_description
1 polymer ?
#
loop_
_entity_poly.entity_id
_entity_poly.type
_entity_poly.pdbx_seq_one_letter_code
_entity_poly.pdbx_strand_id
1 'polypeptide(L)'
;MTEGRRRNFTEEDDLALLRQALGGRPFLQPRVGILAKWDALAATTVAGQNFPRESLSGKTVSGRFDKLVKAHREHVAEAGLLSGVSEEEDEKTTLLDEIIALIDDHATRLAAVIDNELRKRVREEEVSLAVRRLAMETLSESSEGRQPKKRKETELKELLISLKEQEMADRKATREAEALRREQERKEDREDAARGRQDASENMLKLVGAVTENILAIIRAQKSG
;
A
#
# COMPACT_ATOMS: atom_id res chain seq x y z
N MET A 1 1.09 50.82 -2.51
CA MET A 1 1.22 49.61 -1.69
C MET A 1 2.09 48.62 -2.46
N THR A 2 3.41 48.73 -2.32
CA THR A 2 4.41 47.75 -2.77
C THR A 2 4.23 46.48 -1.93
N GLU A 3 4.36 45.23 -2.38
CA GLU A 3 4.92 44.61 -3.58
C GLU A 3 4.34 43.19 -3.68
N GLY A 4 3.77 42.82 -4.83
CA GLY A 4 3.32 41.45 -5.12
C GLY A 4 4.48 40.51 -5.45
N ARG A 5 5.45 40.35 -4.55
CA ARG A 5 6.50 39.34 -4.71
C ARG A 5 5.88 37.98 -4.41
N ARG A 6 5.87 37.08 -5.40
CA ARG A 6 5.53 35.66 -5.19
C ARG A 6 6.44 35.15 -4.07
N ARG A 7 5.89 34.98 -2.86
CA ARG A 7 6.60 34.29 -1.78
C ARG A 7 6.93 32.89 -2.27
N ASN A 8 8.11 32.37 -1.98
CA ASN A 8 8.46 30.97 -2.25
C ASN A 8 7.90 30.11 -1.11
N PHE A 9 7.84 28.79 -1.31
CA PHE A 9 7.59 27.86 -0.19
C PHE A 9 8.83 27.81 0.69
N THR A 10 8.62 27.93 1.99
CA THR A 10 9.63 27.70 3.03
C THR A 10 9.65 26.23 3.44
N GLU A 11 10.66 25.83 4.20
CA GLU A 11 10.73 24.46 4.77
C GLU A 11 9.54 24.16 5.69
N GLU A 12 9.10 25.13 6.49
CA GLU A 12 7.90 24.98 7.33
C GLU A 12 6.63 24.82 6.48
N ASP A 13 6.53 25.55 5.36
CA ASP A 13 5.40 25.40 4.43
C ASP A 13 5.39 24.00 3.81
N ASP A 14 6.57 23.44 3.49
CA ASP A 14 6.71 22.10 2.94
C ASP A 14 6.34 21.03 3.98
N LEU A 15 6.79 21.17 5.23
CA LEU A 15 6.40 20.28 6.32
C LEU A 15 4.89 20.29 6.56
N ALA A 16 4.30 21.48 6.66
CA ALA A 16 2.84 21.62 6.81
C ALA A 16 2.09 20.99 5.64
N LEU A 17 2.58 21.20 4.41
CA LEU A 17 2.02 20.56 3.21
C LEU A 17 2.12 19.02 3.30
N LEU A 18 3.28 18.47 3.62
CA LEU A 18 3.51 17.02 3.65
C LEU A 18 2.65 16.35 4.73
N ARG A 19 2.56 16.92 5.94
CA ARG A 19 1.69 16.43 7.01
C ARG A 19 0.22 16.38 6.56
N GLN A 20 -0.28 17.46 5.96
CA GLN A 20 -1.65 17.51 5.45
C GLN A 20 -1.86 16.54 4.28
N ALA A 21 -0.86 16.38 3.40
CA ALA A 21 -0.93 15.48 2.25
C ALA A 21 -0.97 14.03 2.72
N LEU A 22 -0.17 13.66 3.71
CA LEU A 22 -0.16 12.32 4.29
C LEU A 22 -1.52 11.96 4.92
N GLY A 23 -2.14 12.91 5.63
CA GLY A 23 -3.47 12.73 6.21
C GLY A 23 -4.60 12.68 5.17
N GLY A 24 -4.60 13.61 4.20
CA GLY A 24 -5.67 13.75 3.20
C GLY A 24 -5.53 12.84 1.98
N ARG A 25 -4.34 12.31 1.72
CA ARG A 25 -3.96 11.42 0.61
C ARG A 25 -4.51 11.84 -0.77
N PRO A 26 -4.42 13.13 -1.17
CA PRO A 26 -4.92 13.56 -2.48
C PRO A 26 -4.13 12.94 -3.65
N PHE A 27 -2.88 12.53 -3.41
CA PHE A 27 -2.00 11.87 -4.38
C PHE A 27 -2.40 10.43 -4.72
N LEU A 28 -3.29 9.80 -3.94
CA LEU A 28 -3.83 8.46 -4.23
C LEU A 28 -5.21 8.51 -4.92
N GLN A 29 -5.70 9.71 -5.24
CA GLN A 29 -7.05 9.88 -5.79
C GLN A 29 -7.06 9.58 -7.30
N PRO A 30 -8.19 9.10 -7.84
CA PRO A 30 -8.34 8.96 -9.29
C PRO A 30 -8.09 10.28 -10.02
N ARG A 31 -7.57 10.22 -11.26
CA ARG A 31 -7.30 11.41 -12.08
C ARG A 31 -8.53 12.32 -12.24
N VAL A 32 -9.71 11.73 -12.29
CA VAL A 32 -10.97 12.49 -12.35
C VAL A 32 -11.25 13.10 -10.99
N GLY A 33 -11.28 14.43 -10.92
CA GLY A 33 -11.56 15.15 -9.67
C GLY A 33 -10.37 15.29 -8.71
N ILE A 34 -9.17 14.84 -9.11
CA ILE A 34 -7.96 14.95 -8.28
C ILE A 34 -7.68 16.40 -7.83
N LEU A 35 -7.95 17.38 -8.72
CA LEU A 35 -7.70 18.79 -8.42
C LEU A 35 -8.59 19.30 -7.28
N ALA A 36 -9.84 18.85 -7.19
CA ALA A 36 -10.74 19.23 -6.10
C ALA A 36 -10.24 18.73 -4.73
N LYS A 37 -9.55 17.58 -4.72
CA LYS A 37 -8.93 17.04 -3.50
C LYS A 37 -7.71 17.87 -3.10
N TRP A 38 -6.93 18.32 -4.08
CA TRP A 38 -5.85 19.27 -3.84
C TRP A 38 -6.35 20.66 -3.43
N ASP A 39 -7.47 21.14 -3.97
CA ASP A 39 -8.10 22.41 -3.57
C ASP A 39 -8.62 22.33 -2.13
N ALA A 40 -9.25 21.21 -1.74
CA ALA A 40 -9.67 20.97 -0.37
C ALA A 40 -8.47 20.94 0.59
N LEU A 41 -7.38 20.27 0.20
CA LEU A 41 -6.15 20.28 0.98
C LEU A 41 -5.57 21.69 1.10
N ALA A 42 -5.52 22.44 0.00
CA ALA A 42 -5.03 23.82 -0.02
C ALA A 42 -5.83 24.72 0.95
N ALA A 43 -7.16 24.57 0.99
CA ALA A 43 -8.02 25.27 1.93
C ALA A 43 -7.70 24.90 3.39
N THR A 44 -7.52 23.61 3.69
CA THR A 44 -7.13 23.14 5.03
C THR A 44 -5.76 23.66 5.45
N THR A 45 -4.77 23.66 4.54
CA THR A 45 -3.43 24.18 4.81
C THR A 45 -3.47 25.68 5.13
N VAL A 46 -4.24 26.46 4.36
CA VAL A 46 -4.43 27.91 4.60
C VAL A 46 -5.18 28.19 5.91
N ALA A 47 -6.13 27.32 6.29
CA ALA A 47 -6.88 27.46 7.54
C ALA A 47 -6.06 27.11 8.81
N GLY A 48 -4.89 26.50 8.66
CA GLY A 48 -3.97 26.23 9.77
C GLY A 48 -3.41 27.53 10.38
N GLN A 49 -3.33 27.62 11.71
CA GLN A 49 -3.03 28.85 12.46
C GLN A 49 -1.67 29.51 12.14
N ASN A 50 -0.78 28.84 11.39
CA ASN A 50 0.58 29.30 11.13
C ASN A 50 0.93 29.38 9.63
N PHE A 51 -0.02 29.26 8.71
CA PHE A 51 0.30 29.30 7.28
C PHE A 51 0.42 30.75 6.77
N PRO A 52 1.57 31.17 6.19
CA PRO A 52 1.85 32.57 5.91
C PRO A 52 1.07 33.14 4.71
N ARG A 53 0.30 32.32 3.98
CA ARG A 53 -0.45 32.72 2.78
C ARG A 53 -1.95 32.78 3.02
N GLU A 54 -2.56 33.82 2.47
CA GLU A 54 -4.01 34.06 2.48
C GLU A 54 -4.79 33.16 1.52
N SER A 55 -4.14 32.61 0.47
CA SER A 55 -4.76 31.67 -0.45
C SER A 55 -3.73 30.77 -1.14
N LEU A 56 -4.16 29.55 -1.45
CA LEU A 56 -3.45 28.56 -2.25
C LEU A 56 -4.44 27.88 -3.19
N SER A 57 -3.97 27.57 -4.40
CA SER A 57 -4.73 26.72 -5.32
C SER A 57 -4.23 25.27 -5.23
N GLY A 58 -5.12 24.31 -5.44
CA GLY A 58 -4.76 22.89 -5.50
C GLY A 58 -3.68 22.62 -6.54
N LYS A 59 -3.66 23.35 -7.66
CA LYS A 59 -2.60 23.25 -8.68
C LYS A 59 -1.23 23.68 -8.17
N THR A 60 -1.18 24.74 -7.36
CA THR A 60 0.08 25.22 -6.75
C THR A 60 0.60 24.19 -5.74
N VAL A 61 -0.33 23.65 -4.95
CA VAL A 61 -0.01 22.68 -3.90
C VAL A 61 0.45 21.35 -4.50
N SER A 62 -0.29 20.81 -5.45
CA SER A 62 0.10 19.57 -6.15
C SER A 62 1.45 19.74 -6.86
N GLY A 63 1.66 20.87 -7.54
CA GLY A 63 2.93 21.15 -8.20
C GLY A 63 4.12 21.34 -7.24
N ARG A 64 3.89 21.78 -6.00
CA ARG A 64 4.95 21.81 -4.97
C ARG A 64 5.22 20.41 -4.43
N PHE A 65 4.17 19.67 -4.11
CA PHE A 65 4.24 18.28 -3.67
C PHE A 65 5.03 17.41 -4.67
N ASP A 66 4.71 17.47 -5.96
CA ASP A 66 5.39 16.70 -7.00
C ASP A 66 6.91 17.00 -7.05
N LYS A 67 7.29 18.27 -6.83
CA LYS A 67 8.71 18.66 -6.78
C LYS A 67 9.41 18.08 -5.57
N LEU A 68 8.76 18.04 -4.40
CA LEU A 68 9.34 17.48 -3.18
C LEU A 68 9.55 15.97 -3.32
N VAL A 69 8.53 15.25 -3.79
CA VAL A 69 8.62 13.80 -4.04
C VAL A 69 9.71 13.49 -5.05
N LYS A 70 9.80 14.26 -6.14
CA LYS A 70 10.84 14.07 -7.16
C LYS A 70 12.25 14.29 -6.58
N ALA A 71 12.46 15.41 -5.90
CA ALA A 71 13.76 15.75 -5.32
C ALA A 71 14.21 14.69 -4.30
N HIS A 72 13.29 14.17 -3.47
CA HIS A 72 13.61 13.12 -2.50
C HIS A 72 14.02 11.80 -3.16
N ARG A 73 13.31 11.39 -4.22
CA ARG A 73 13.68 10.18 -4.98
C ARG A 73 15.06 10.31 -5.63
N GLU A 74 15.38 11.48 -6.15
CA GLU A 74 16.72 11.78 -6.70
C GLU A 74 17.78 11.70 -5.58
N HIS A 75 17.52 12.32 -4.42
CA HIS A 75 18.41 12.28 -3.26
C HIS A 75 18.67 10.85 -2.76
N VAL A 76 17.62 10.04 -2.57
CA VAL A 76 17.75 8.64 -2.12
C VAL A 76 18.53 7.80 -3.13
N ALA A 77 18.31 8.02 -4.43
CA ALA A 77 19.04 7.32 -5.48
C ALA A 77 20.54 7.70 -5.48
N GLU A 78 20.87 8.98 -5.28
CA GLU A 78 22.25 9.46 -5.20
C GLU A 78 22.95 8.99 -3.91
N ALA A 79 22.28 9.05 -2.77
CA ALA A 79 22.78 8.56 -1.48
C ALA A 79 23.07 7.05 -1.51
N GLY A 80 22.19 6.26 -2.14
CA GLY A 80 22.39 4.82 -2.34
C GLY A 80 23.63 4.48 -3.17
N LEU A 81 24.08 5.38 -4.06
CA LEU A 81 25.30 5.22 -4.85
C LEU A 81 26.57 5.62 -4.09
N LEU A 82 26.46 6.46 -3.05
CA LEU A 82 27.58 7.06 -2.30
C LEU A 82 27.78 6.46 -0.89
N SER A 83 27.09 5.33 -0.59
CA SER A 83 26.91 4.75 0.74
C SER A 83 28.15 4.79 1.66
N GLY A 84 27.99 5.47 2.81
CA GLY A 84 28.93 5.49 3.92
C GLY A 84 28.62 6.52 5.01
N VAL A 85 27.71 7.46 4.78
CA VAL A 85 27.37 8.53 5.74
C VAL A 85 25.94 8.34 6.23
N SER A 86 25.79 8.12 7.54
CA SER A 86 24.52 8.23 8.24
C SER A 86 24.16 9.71 8.32
N GLU A 87 23.23 10.17 7.51
CA GLU A 87 22.62 11.49 7.70
C GLU A 87 21.56 11.41 8.80
N GLU A 88 21.35 12.53 9.49
CA GLU A 88 20.32 12.68 10.50
C GLU A 88 18.95 12.66 9.80
N GLU A 89 18.10 11.68 10.12
CA GLU A 89 16.74 11.61 9.57
C GLU A 89 15.92 12.78 10.12
N ASP A 90 15.60 13.73 9.24
CA ASP A 90 14.70 14.82 9.58
C ASP A 90 13.23 14.40 9.40
N GLU A 91 12.30 15.18 9.97
CA GLU A 91 10.87 14.87 9.85
C GLU A 91 10.40 14.89 8.38
N LYS A 92 11.04 15.72 7.55
CA LYS A 92 10.67 15.88 6.14
C LYS A 92 11.02 14.62 5.35
N THR A 93 12.20 14.04 5.56
CA THR A 93 12.63 12.79 4.93
C THR A 93 11.70 11.65 5.34
N THR A 94 11.40 11.54 6.64
CA THR A 94 10.47 10.53 7.18
C THR A 94 9.10 10.62 6.52
N LEU A 95 8.52 11.83 6.42
CA LEU A 95 7.23 12.04 5.76
C LEU A 95 7.29 11.70 4.27
N LEU A 96 8.37 12.06 3.59
CA LEU A 96 8.54 11.78 2.16
C LEU A 96 8.70 10.29 1.89
N ASP A 97 9.44 9.56 2.73
CA ASP A 97 9.59 8.10 2.64
C ASP A 97 8.24 7.40 2.80
N GLU A 98 7.45 7.78 3.81
CA GLU A 98 6.11 7.21 4.00
C GLU A 98 5.18 7.51 2.82
N ILE A 99 5.17 8.76 2.34
CA ILE A 99 4.36 9.16 1.18
C ILE A 99 4.77 8.38 -0.07
N ILE A 100 6.07 8.20 -0.31
CA ILE A 100 6.60 7.45 -1.45
C ILE A 100 6.20 5.98 -1.37
N ALA A 101 6.34 5.35 -0.19
CA ALA A 101 5.90 3.98 0.03
C ALA A 101 4.41 3.81 -0.30
N LEU A 102 3.56 4.74 0.16
CA LEU A 102 2.13 4.73 -0.14
C LEU A 102 1.83 4.88 -1.65
N ILE A 103 2.59 5.70 -2.37
CA ILE A 103 2.46 5.88 -3.83
C ILE A 103 2.83 4.58 -4.54
N ASP A 104 3.96 3.98 -4.18
CA ASP A 104 4.49 2.78 -4.86
C ASP A 104 3.63 1.55 -4.58
N ASP A 105 3.13 1.40 -3.35
CA ASP A 105 2.17 0.36 -2.97
C ASP A 105 0.84 0.52 -3.71
N HIS A 106 0.37 1.76 -3.89
CA HIS A 106 -0.85 2.01 -4.65
C HIS A 106 -0.67 1.70 -6.13
N ALA A 107 0.46 2.11 -6.73
CA ALA A 107 0.79 1.79 -8.11
C ALA A 107 0.87 0.27 -8.33
N THR A 108 1.51 -0.45 -7.41
CA THR A 108 1.63 -1.92 -7.45
C THR A 108 0.27 -2.60 -7.36
N ARG A 109 -0.62 -2.15 -6.45
CA ARG A 109 -1.99 -2.67 -6.35
C ARG A 109 -2.81 -2.42 -7.62
N LEU A 110 -2.72 -1.22 -8.20
CA LEU A 110 -3.42 -0.91 -9.45
C LEU A 110 -2.90 -1.77 -10.62
N ALA A 111 -1.58 -1.95 -10.73
CA ALA A 111 -0.99 -2.82 -11.75
C ALA A 111 -1.47 -4.27 -11.61
N ALA A 112 -1.53 -4.80 -10.38
CA ALA A 112 -2.04 -6.14 -10.11
C ALA A 112 -3.52 -6.31 -10.48
N VAL A 113 -4.36 -5.30 -10.22
CA VAL A 113 -5.78 -5.32 -10.64
C VAL A 113 -5.89 -5.36 -12.16
N ILE A 114 -5.13 -4.52 -12.87
CA ILE A 114 -5.13 -4.48 -14.34
C ILE A 114 -4.64 -5.82 -14.92
N ASP A 115 -3.54 -6.37 -14.40
CA ASP A 115 -2.99 -7.66 -14.84
C ASP A 115 -4.00 -8.81 -14.63
N ASN A 116 -4.67 -8.85 -13.47
CA ASN A 116 -5.67 -9.87 -13.19
C ASN A 116 -6.85 -9.79 -14.16
N GLU A 117 -7.36 -8.58 -14.41
CA GLU A 117 -8.44 -8.36 -15.37
C GLU A 117 -8.04 -8.75 -16.79
N LEU A 118 -6.81 -8.45 -17.22
CA LEU A 118 -6.28 -8.91 -18.52
C LEU A 118 -6.19 -10.43 -18.59
N ARG A 119 -5.64 -11.10 -17.57
CA ARG A 119 -5.57 -12.58 -17.51
C ARG A 119 -6.94 -13.23 -17.49
N LYS A 120 -7.94 -12.58 -16.87
CA LYS A 120 -9.32 -13.05 -16.90
C LYS A 120 -9.89 -13.01 -18.32
N ARG A 121 -9.71 -11.89 -19.03
CA ARG A 121 -10.16 -11.74 -20.43
C ARG A 121 -9.50 -12.74 -21.36
N VAL A 122 -8.19 -12.96 -21.23
CA VAL A 122 -7.46 -13.95 -22.03
C VAL A 122 -8.05 -15.35 -21.80
N ARG A 123 -8.29 -15.75 -20.54
CA ARG A 123 -8.92 -17.04 -20.23
C ARG A 123 -10.33 -17.17 -20.81
N GLU A 124 -11.15 -16.11 -20.71
CA GLU A 124 -12.49 -16.10 -21.29
C GLU A 124 -12.45 -16.24 -22.81
N GLU A 125 -11.48 -15.60 -23.48
CA GLU A 125 -11.26 -15.71 -24.92
C GLU A 125 -10.80 -17.11 -25.33
N GLU A 126 -9.86 -17.72 -24.59
CA GLU A 126 -9.39 -19.09 -24.80
C GLU A 126 -10.53 -20.11 -24.68
N VAL A 127 -11.35 -19.99 -23.63
CA VAL A 127 -12.54 -20.84 -23.45
C VAL A 127 -13.53 -20.63 -24.60
N SER A 128 -13.77 -19.38 -25.00
CA SER A 128 -14.66 -19.06 -26.12
C SER A 128 -14.16 -19.66 -27.45
N LEU A 129 -12.85 -19.62 -27.70
CA LEU A 129 -12.23 -20.24 -28.86
C LEU A 129 -12.32 -21.76 -28.84
N ALA A 130 -12.10 -22.39 -27.68
CA ALA A 130 -12.24 -23.84 -27.53
C ALA A 130 -13.67 -24.31 -27.83
N VAL A 131 -14.68 -23.61 -27.30
CA VAL A 131 -16.10 -23.89 -27.58
C VAL A 131 -16.42 -23.74 -29.07
N ARG A 132 -15.94 -22.66 -29.71
CA ARG A 132 -16.13 -22.45 -31.16
C ARG A 132 -15.49 -23.57 -32.00
N ARG A 133 -14.26 -23.98 -31.67
CA ARG A 133 -13.55 -25.08 -32.38
C ARG A 133 -14.31 -26.39 -32.26
N LEU A 134 -14.73 -26.75 -31.05
CA LEU A 134 -15.48 -27.97 -30.81
C LEU A 134 -16.81 -27.97 -31.58
N ALA A 135 -17.54 -26.85 -31.57
CA ALA A 135 -18.78 -26.71 -32.33
C ALA A 135 -18.56 -26.88 -33.85
N MET A 136 -17.51 -26.27 -34.40
CA MET A 136 -17.17 -26.40 -35.83
C MET A 136 -16.80 -27.84 -36.21
N GLU A 137 -16.04 -28.54 -35.35
CA GLU A 137 -15.72 -29.96 -35.56
C GLU A 137 -17.00 -30.80 -35.62
N THR A 138 -17.93 -30.63 -34.67
CA THR A 138 -19.20 -31.38 -34.65
C THR A 138 -20.09 -31.11 -35.88
N LEU A 139 -20.09 -29.87 -36.40
CA LEU A 139 -20.85 -29.52 -37.61
C LEU A 139 -20.23 -30.12 -38.87
N SER A 140 -18.89 -30.09 -38.98
CA SER A 140 -18.18 -30.68 -40.12
C SER A 140 -18.42 -32.19 -40.22
N GLU A 141 -18.41 -32.90 -39.09
CA GLU A 141 -18.66 -34.36 -39.05
C GLU A 141 -20.11 -34.74 -39.34
N SER A 142 -21.07 -33.89 -38.98
CA SER A 142 -22.48 -34.10 -39.33
C SER A 142 -22.76 -33.90 -40.83
N SER A 143 -21.92 -33.12 -41.53
CA SER A 143 -22.05 -32.88 -42.98
C SER A 143 -21.50 -34.03 -43.84
N GLU A 144 -20.61 -34.86 -43.28
CA GLU A 144 -20.05 -36.06 -43.95
C GLU A 144 -20.94 -37.32 -43.81
N GLY A 145 -22.15 -37.20 -43.27
CA GLY A 145 -23.10 -38.33 -43.18
C GLY A 145 -22.66 -39.48 -42.26
N ARG A 146 -21.68 -39.30 -41.38
CA ARG A 146 -21.28 -40.30 -40.38
C ARG A 146 -22.19 -40.19 -39.15
N GLN A 147 -22.77 -41.31 -38.72
CA GLN A 147 -23.51 -41.39 -37.45
C GLN A 147 -22.66 -40.89 -36.28
N PRO A 148 -23.24 -40.16 -35.30
CA PRO A 148 -22.49 -39.62 -34.17
C PRO A 148 -21.85 -40.75 -33.36
N LYS A 149 -20.52 -40.81 -33.36
CA LYS A 149 -19.76 -41.85 -32.66
C LYS A 149 -19.82 -41.57 -31.16
N LYS A 150 -20.51 -42.45 -30.40
CA LYS A 150 -20.64 -42.42 -28.91
C LYS A 150 -19.32 -42.15 -28.15
N ARG A 151 -18.16 -42.43 -28.74
CA ARG A 151 -16.82 -42.12 -28.19
C ARG A 151 -16.56 -40.61 -27.99
N LYS A 152 -17.11 -39.75 -28.84
CA LYS A 152 -16.93 -38.30 -28.69
C LYS A 152 -17.81 -37.68 -27.61
N GLU A 153 -18.98 -38.28 -27.36
CA GLU A 153 -19.84 -37.90 -26.23
C GLU A 153 -19.18 -38.28 -24.89
N THR A 154 -18.45 -39.40 -24.84
CA THR A 154 -17.66 -39.78 -23.66
C THR A 154 -16.48 -38.84 -23.44
N GLU A 155 -15.77 -38.44 -24.48
CA GLU A 155 -14.67 -37.45 -24.38
C GLU A 155 -15.17 -36.08 -23.87
N LEU A 156 -16.34 -35.62 -24.35
CA LEU A 156 -16.95 -34.39 -23.85
C LEU A 156 -17.35 -34.48 -22.37
N LYS A 157 -17.88 -35.64 -21.95
CA LYS A 157 -18.22 -35.89 -20.54
C LYS A 157 -16.97 -35.94 -19.67
N GLU A 158 -15.90 -36.58 -20.12
CA GLU A 158 -14.61 -36.61 -19.42
C GLU A 158 -14.01 -35.20 -19.27
N LEU A 159 -14.09 -34.38 -20.31
CA LEU A 159 -13.63 -32.99 -20.27
C LEU A 159 -14.46 -32.11 -19.33
N LEU A 160 -15.78 -32.33 -19.25
CA LEU A 160 -16.65 -31.68 -18.27
C LEU A 160 -16.34 -32.10 -16.82
N ILE A 161 -16.02 -33.39 -16.63
CA ILE A 161 -15.62 -33.92 -15.32
C ILE A 161 -14.28 -33.30 -14.90
N SER A 162 -13.28 -33.26 -15.78
CA SER A 162 -11.97 -32.67 -15.45
C SER A 162 -12.04 -31.18 -15.15
N LEU A 163 -12.86 -30.42 -15.90
CA LEU A 163 -13.16 -29.01 -15.59
C LEU A 163 -13.81 -28.86 -14.20
N LYS A 164 -14.71 -29.77 -13.84
CA LYS A 164 -15.38 -29.74 -12.54
C LYS A 164 -14.42 -30.10 -11.40
N GLU A 165 -13.55 -31.08 -11.61
CA GLU A 165 -12.50 -31.46 -10.66
C GLU A 165 -11.51 -30.32 -10.45
N GLN A 166 -11.10 -29.63 -11.52
CA GLN A 166 -10.22 -28.47 -11.44
C GLN A 166 -10.88 -27.31 -10.68
N GLU A 167 -12.16 -27.01 -10.96
CA GLU A 167 -12.92 -26.01 -10.20
C GLU A 167 -12.98 -26.35 -8.69
N MET A 168 -13.17 -27.62 -8.35
CA MET A 168 -13.21 -28.08 -6.97
C MET A 168 -11.82 -28.02 -6.31
N ALA A 169 -10.75 -28.33 -7.04
CA ALA A 169 -9.38 -28.21 -6.57
C ALA A 169 -9.03 -26.74 -6.27
N ASP A 170 -9.38 -25.80 -7.15
CA ASP A 170 -9.13 -24.36 -6.95
C ASP A 170 -9.91 -23.82 -5.74
N ARG A 171 -11.18 -24.25 -5.59
CA ARG A 171 -11.99 -23.92 -4.40
C ARG A 171 -11.41 -24.50 -3.11
N LYS A 172 -10.74 -25.65 -3.18
CA LYS A 172 -10.05 -26.24 -2.02
C LYS A 172 -8.77 -25.48 -1.70
N ALA A 173 -7.96 -25.18 -2.71
CA ALA A 173 -6.71 -24.43 -2.56
C ALA A 173 -6.94 -23.03 -1.98
N THR A 174 -8.00 -22.33 -2.41
CA THR A 174 -8.38 -21.04 -1.85
C THR A 174 -8.77 -21.12 -0.37
N ARG A 175 -9.53 -22.14 0.03
CA ARG A 175 -9.87 -22.39 1.45
C ARG A 175 -8.63 -22.74 2.27
N GLU A 176 -7.73 -23.57 1.75
CA GLU A 176 -6.49 -23.94 2.42
C GLU A 176 -5.56 -22.72 2.60
N ALA A 177 -5.42 -21.88 1.58
CA ALA A 177 -4.64 -20.64 1.67
C ALA A 177 -5.22 -19.66 2.69
N GLU A 178 -6.55 -19.50 2.74
CA GLU A 178 -7.21 -18.65 3.73
C GLU A 178 -7.08 -19.23 5.16
N ALA A 179 -7.14 -20.54 5.32
CA ALA A 179 -6.90 -21.20 6.60
C ALA A 179 -5.46 -20.99 7.09
N LEU A 180 -4.47 -21.08 6.18
CA LEU A 180 -3.07 -20.80 6.50
C LEU A 180 -2.86 -19.35 6.93
N ARG A 181 -3.47 -18.38 6.23
CA ARG A 181 -3.41 -16.96 6.62
C ARG A 181 -3.99 -16.72 8.02
N ARG A 182 -5.15 -17.33 8.34
CA ARG A 182 -5.73 -17.26 9.69
C ARG A 182 -4.86 -17.91 10.77
N GLU A 183 -4.04 -18.90 10.40
CA GLU A 183 -3.09 -19.51 11.34
C GLU A 183 -1.86 -18.63 11.56
N GLN A 184 -1.37 -17.98 10.51
CA GLN A 184 -0.30 -16.99 10.60
C GLN A 184 -0.70 -15.80 11.46
N GLU A 185 -1.88 -15.21 11.22
CA GLU A 185 -2.42 -14.09 12.02
C GLU A 185 -2.51 -14.46 13.50
N ARG A 186 -3.07 -15.64 13.82
CA ARG A 186 -3.11 -16.14 15.21
C ARG A 186 -1.73 -16.36 15.82
N LYS A 187 -0.71 -16.65 15.02
CA LYS A 187 0.67 -16.82 15.49
C LYS A 187 1.31 -15.45 15.75
N GLU A 188 1.12 -14.50 14.86
CA GLU A 188 1.56 -13.10 15.01
C GLU A 188 0.93 -12.47 16.26
N ASP A 189 -0.39 -12.62 16.46
CA ASP A 189 -1.09 -12.16 17.67
C ASP A 189 -0.46 -12.72 18.96
N ARG A 190 -0.05 -13.99 18.96
CA ARG A 190 0.61 -14.63 20.11
C ARG A 190 2.00 -14.07 20.35
N GLU A 191 2.75 -13.80 19.28
CA GLU A 191 4.08 -13.21 19.34
C GLU A 191 4.01 -11.75 19.83
N ASP A 192 3.06 -10.97 19.34
CA ASP A 192 2.83 -9.59 19.80
C ASP A 192 2.39 -9.55 21.26
N ALA A 193 1.48 -10.43 21.67
CA ALA A 193 1.11 -10.55 23.08
C ALA A 193 2.30 -10.98 23.96
N ALA A 194 3.24 -11.77 23.44
CA ALA A 194 4.45 -12.15 24.16
C ALA A 194 5.44 -10.98 24.26
N ARG A 195 5.67 -10.24 23.17
CA ARG A 195 6.47 -9.01 23.14
C ARG A 195 5.93 -7.98 24.12
N GLY A 196 4.62 -7.69 24.07
CA GLY A 196 3.99 -6.74 24.99
C GLY A 196 4.12 -7.14 26.46
N ARG A 197 4.12 -8.45 26.78
CA ARG A 197 4.41 -8.92 28.15
C ARG A 197 5.88 -8.71 28.54
N GLN A 198 6.82 -8.93 27.61
CA GLN A 198 8.24 -8.68 27.84
C GLN A 198 8.50 -7.19 28.05
N ASP A 199 7.98 -6.32 27.18
CA ASP A 199 8.14 -4.87 27.27
C ASP A 199 7.55 -4.32 28.58
N ALA A 200 6.37 -4.80 28.98
CA ALA A 200 5.76 -4.43 30.26
C ALA A 200 6.62 -4.87 31.45
N SER A 201 7.21 -6.07 31.39
CA SER A 201 8.13 -6.57 32.41
C SER A 201 9.41 -5.73 32.48
N GLU A 202 10.00 -5.39 31.34
CA GLU A 202 11.21 -4.55 31.29
C GLU A 202 10.95 -3.13 31.80
N ASN A 203 9.83 -2.52 31.41
CA ASN A 203 9.44 -1.20 31.89
C ASN A 203 9.20 -1.18 33.40
N MET A 204 8.57 -2.23 33.94
CA MET A 204 8.40 -2.37 35.39
C MET A 204 9.75 -2.48 36.10
N LEU A 205 10.70 -3.26 35.54
CA LEU A 205 12.04 -3.43 36.11
C LEU A 205 12.82 -2.10 36.13
N LYS A 206 12.74 -1.31 35.04
CA LYS A 206 13.32 0.04 34.96
C LYS A 206 12.73 0.98 36.01
N LEU A 207 11.41 0.95 36.20
CA LEU A 207 10.73 1.79 37.19
C LEU A 207 11.14 1.40 38.63
N VAL A 208 11.16 0.11 38.95
CA VAL A 208 11.64 -0.38 40.24
C VAL A 208 13.09 0.01 40.48
N GLY A 209 13.94 -0.08 39.45
CA GLY A 209 15.33 0.39 39.50
C GLY A 209 15.42 1.88 39.84
N ALA A 210 14.69 2.74 39.12
CA ALA A 210 14.68 4.18 39.35
C ALA A 210 14.17 4.56 40.76
N VAL A 211 13.10 3.91 41.23
CA VAL A 211 12.58 4.11 42.59
C VAL A 211 13.61 3.69 43.63
N THR A 212 14.29 2.56 43.42
CA THR A 212 15.32 2.06 44.34
C THR A 212 16.51 3.03 44.41
N GLU A 213 16.99 3.55 43.28
CA GLU A 213 18.05 4.56 43.26
C GLU A 213 17.66 5.84 44.00
N ASN A 214 16.42 6.30 43.81
CA ASN A 214 15.91 7.51 44.46
C ASN A 214 15.84 7.33 45.99
N ILE A 215 15.37 6.17 46.46
CA ILE A 215 15.37 5.82 47.89
C ILE A 215 16.82 5.79 48.44
N LEU A 216 17.76 5.17 47.72
CA LEU A 216 19.16 5.12 48.14
C LEU A 216 19.79 6.52 48.20
N ALA A 217 19.43 7.42 47.29
CA ALA A 217 19.89 8.81 47.31
C ALA A 217 19.38 9.56 48.54
N ILE A 218 18.09 9.40 48.89
CA ILE A 218 17.49 10.00 50.10
C ILE A 218 18.18 9.48 51.36
N ILE A 219 18.40 8.18 51.46
CA ILE A 219 19.08 7.56 52.63
C ILE A 219 20.52 8.06 52.76
N ARG A 220 21.26 8.22 51.65
CA ARG A 220 22.61 8.79 51.69
C ARG A 220 22.59 10.24 52.18
N ALA A 221 21.67 11.06 51.66
CA ALA A 221 21.54 12.46 52.06
C ALA A 221 21.26 12.62 53.56
N GLN A 222 20.43 11.73 54.14
CA GLN A 222 20.13 11.72 55.58
C GLN A 222 21.29 11.27 56.47
N LYS A 223 22.24 10.47 55.96
CA LYS A 223 23.43 10.04 56.72
C LYS A 223 24.60 11.04 56.67
N SER A 224 24.56 11.99 55.74
CA SER A 224 25.61 12.99 55.54
C SER A 224 25.30 14.37 56.14
N GLY A 225 24.14 14.55 56.76
CA GLY A 225 23.78 15.73 57.57
C GLY A 225 23.72 15.37 59.04
#